data_AF-A0A957ZXQ5-F1
#
_entry.id   AF-A0A957ZXQ5-F1
#
_cell.length_a   1.000
_cell.length_b   1.000
_cell.length_c   1.000
_cell.angle_alpha   90.00
_cell.angle_beta   90.00
_cell.angle_gamma   90.00
#
_symmetry.space_group_name_H-M   'P 1'
#
loop_
_entity.id
_entity.type
_entity.pdbx_description
1 polymer ?
#
loop_
_entity_poly.entity_id
_entity_poly.type
_entity_poly.pdbx_seq_one_letter_code
_entity_poly.pdbx_strand_id
1 'polypeptide(L)'
;MDERTLAQRLEAIDTWNNVSYVQARATLEPGAGHATRMIGDGAAVYTGRESPINRVHGLGMAAPVTPAMIDQAEHFFNAHDIRAAIDLCPLADPSLAAELQRRGYAVALFKHVLFR
;
A
#
# COMPACT_ATOMS: atom_id res chain seq x y z
N MET A 1 -6.35 20.51 -13.34
CA MET A 1 -6.06 19.13 -12.88
C MET A 1 -7.36 18.62 -12.29
N ASP A 2 -7.88 17.50 -12.79
CA ASP A 2 -9.08 16.90 -12.19
C ASP A 2 -8.75 16.19 -10.86
N GLU A 3 -9.80 15.85 -10.11
CA GLU A 3 -9.70 15.24 -8.78
C GLU A 3 -8.93 13.91 -8.81
N ARG A 4 -9.20 13.06 -9.82
CA ARG A 4 -8.55 11.76 -9.98
C ARG A 4 -7.05 11.92 -10.25
N THR A 5 -6.68 12.86 -11.11
CA THR A 5 -5.29 13.18 -11.42
C THR A 5 -4.56 13.70 -10.18
N LEU A 6 -5.22 14.54 -9.37
CA LEU A 6 -4.64 15.01 -8.11
C LEU A 6 -4.43 13.84 -7.13
N ALA A 7 -5.44 12.98 -6.94
CA ALA A 7 -5.34 11.81 -6.08
C ALA A 7 -4.23 10.86 -6.55
N GLN A 8 -4.14 10.56 -7.85
CA GLN A 8 -3.06 9.75 -8.42
C GLN A 8 -1.67 10.32 -8.07
N ARG A 9 -1.49 11.64 -8.16
CA ARG A 9 -0.20 12.28 -7.81
C ARG A 9 0.09 12.20 -6.31
N LEU A 10 -0.92 12.44 -5.47
CA LEU A 10 -0.75 12.35 -4.01
C LEU A 10 -0.43 10.92 -3.56
N GLU A 11 -1.15 9.93 -4.06
CA GLU A 11 -0.90 8.51 -3.79
C GLU A 11 0.45 8.03 -4.32
N ALA A 12 0.87 8.49 -5.50
CA ALA A 12 2.20 8.19 -6.05
C ALA A 12 3.32 8.76 -5.16
N ILE A 13 3.17 9.98 -4.66
CA ILE A 13 4.15 10.60 -3.74
C ILE A 13 4.16 9.87 -2.39
N ASP A 14 3.00 9.51 -1.83
CA ASP A 14 2.92 8.74 -0.59
C ASP A 14 3.59 7.36 -0.74
N THR A 15 3.31 6.66 -1.85
CA THR A 15 3.94 5.38 -2.16
C THR A 15 5.46 5.54 -2.29
N TRP A 16 5.93 6.53 -3.05
CA TRP A 16 7.35 6.80 -3.22
C TRP A 16 8.03 7.14 -1.89
N ASN A 17 7.40 7.97 -1.04
CA ASN A 17 7.93 8.33 0.27
C ASN A 17 8.12 7.10 1.16
N ASN A 18 7.11 6.22 1.23
CA ASN A 18 7.15 5.02 2.07
C ASN A 18 8.19 4.01 1.57
N VAL A 19 8.26 3.78 0.25
CA VAL A 19 9.30 2.92 -0.35
C VAL A 19 10.70 3.47 -0.09
N SER A 20 10.90 4.78 -0.32
CA SER A 20 12.19 5.43 -0.09
C SER A 20 12.60 5.38 1.38
N TYR A 21 11.64 5.55 2.30
CA TYR A 21 11.87 5.38 3.73
C TYR A 21 12.36 3.97 4.06
N VAL A 22 11.69 2.93 3.55
CA VAL A 22 12.10 1.54 3.80
C VAL A 22 13.49 1.25 3.23
N GLN A 23 13.80 1.72 2.02
CA GLN A 23 15.12 1.56 1.42
C GLN A 23 16.21 2.23 2.23
N ALA A 24 15.95 3.44 2.75
CA ALA A 24 16.87 4.12 3.66
C ALA A 24 17.08 3.33 4.96
N ARG A 25 15.99 2.81 5.56
CA ARG A 25 16.06 1.96 6.77
C ARG A 25 16.85 0.68 6.52
N ALA A 26 16.62 0.00 5.40
CA ALA A 26 17.37 -1.20 4.99
C ALA A 26 18.88 -0.92 4.85
N THR A 27 19.24 0.27 4.39
CA THR A 27 20.65 0.69 4.27
C THR A 27 21.28 0.98 5.63
N LEU A 28 20.55 1.66 6.52
CA LEU A 28 21.04 2.06 7.85
C LEU A 28 21.05 0.90 8.86
N GLU A 29 20.17 -0.07 8.70
CA GLU A 29 20.01 -1.21 9.60
C GLU A 29 19.99 -2.54 8.81
N PRO A 30 21.13 -2.95 8.23
CA PRO A 30 21.21 -4.21 7.49
C PRO A 30 20.84 -5.40 8.40
N GLY A 31 20.01 -6.30 7.90
CA GLY A 31 19.56 -7.49 8.64
C GLY A 31 18.33 -7.29 9.54
N ALA A 32 17.83 -6.07 9.70
CA ALA A 32 16.60 -5.79 10.46
C ALA A 32 15.30 -6.24 9.74
N GLY A 33 15.41 -6.75 8.50
CA GLY A 33 14.28 -7.31 7.75
C GLY A 33 13.39 -6.28 7.07
N HIS A 34 13.82 -5.02 6.96
CA HIS A 34 13.13 -3.97 6.18
C HIS A 34 12.94 -4.41 4.73
N ALA A 35 11.71 -4.37 4.24
CA ALA A 35 11.37 -4.97 2.94
C ALA A 35 10.33 -4.16 2.17
N THR A 36 10.43 -4.21 0.85
CA THR A 36 9.46 -3.62 -0.07
C THR A 36 9.15 -4.62 -1.17
N ARG A 37 7.88 -4.66 -1.60
CA ARG A 37 7.44 -5.44 -2.75
C ARG A 37 6.51 -4.61 -3.62
N MET A 38 6.87 -4.43 -4.89
CA MET A 38 5.96 -3.85 -5.89
C MET A 38 4.84 -4.83 -6.21
N ILE A 39 3.60 -4.33 -6.24
CA ILE A 39 2.37 -5.09 -6.53
C ILE A 39 1.52 -4.25 -7.47
N GLY A 40 1.43 -4.66 -8.74
CA GLY A 40 0.76 -3.83 -9.75
C GLY A 40 1.40 -2.43 -9.84
N ASP A 41 0.57 -1.41 -9.65
CA ASP A 41 0.94 0.00 -9.59
C ASP A 41 1.23 0.52 -8.17
N GLY A 42 1.06 -0.33 -7.15
CA GLY A 42 1.32 -0.02 -5.75
C GLY A 42 2.56 -0.72 -5.19
N ALA A 43 2.79 -0.52 -3.89
CA ALA A 43 3.88 -1.17 -3.16
C ALA A 43 3.45 -1.58 -1.75
N ALA A 44 3.76 -2.82 -1.37
CA ALA A 44 3.75 -3.26 0.02
C ALA A 44 5.09 -2.91 0.68
N VAL A 45 5.04 -2.34 1.88
CA VAL A 45 6.24 -1.98 2.64
C VAL A 45 6.22 -2.57 4.04
N TYR A 46 7.40 -2.88 4.58
CA TYR A 46 7.58 -3.40 5.93
C TYR A 46 8.82 -2.80 6.58
N THR A 47 8.68 -2.27 7.80
CA THR A 47 9.80 -1.69 8.58
C THR A 47 9.86 -2.14 10.04
N GLY A 48 9.29 -3.30 10.34
CA GLY A 48 9.17 -3.85 11.70
C GLY A 48 7.72 -3.91 12.17
N ARG A 49 7.35 -4.93 12.95
CA ARG A 49 5.97 -5.31 13.31
C ARG A 49 5.03 -4.15 13.68
N GLU A 50 5.49 -3.23 14.53
CA GLU A 50 4.68 -2.14 15.08
C GLU A 50 4.62 -0.89 14.17
N SER A 51 5.25 -0.93 12.99
CA SER A 51 5.31 0.22 12.12
C SER A 51 3.95 0.51 11.48
N PRO A 52 3.42 1.75 11.59
CA PRO A 52 2.10 2.11 11.08
C PRO A 52 2.03 2.13 9.54
N ILE A 53 3.20 2.17 8.88
CA ILE A 53 3.32 2.14 7.43
C ILE A 53 3.35 0.71 6.86
N ASN A 54 3.23 -0.34 7.68
CA ASN A 54 3.18 -1.72 7.20
C ASN A 54 1.86 -2.00 6.46
N ARG A 55 1.78 -1.57 5.20
CA ARG A 55 0.59 -1.67 4.35
C ARG A 55 0.96 -1.59 2.88
N VAL A 56 -0.02 -1.89 2.02
CA VAL A 56 0.07 -1.59 0.58
C VAL A 56 -0.36 -0.15 0.34
N HIS A 57 0.44 0.59 -0.41
CA HIS A 57 0.19 1.96 -0.83
C HIS A 57 -0.04 2.05 -2.35
N GLY A 58 -0.90 2.97 -2.79
CA GLY A 58 -1.04 3.37 -4.19
C GLY A 58 -1.67 2.35 -5.16
N LEU A 59 -2.15 1.20 -4.67
CA LEU A 59 -2.71 0.15 -5.50
C LEU A 59 -4.02 0.61 -6.17
N GLY A 60 -4.18 0.34 -7.46
CA GLY A 60 -5.40 0.63 -8.21
C GLY A 60 -5.51 2.07 -8.71
N MET A 61 -4.48 2.91 -8.54
CA MET A 61 -4.51 4.29 -8.98
C MET A 61 -4.36 4.45 -10.50
N ALA A 62 -3.65 3.54 -11.16
CA ALA A 62 -3.35 3.56 -12.58
C ALA A 62 -4.01 2.42 -13.38
N ALA A 63 -4.29 1.27 -12.75
CA ALA A 63 -4.85 0.11 -13.43
C ALA A 63 -5.79 -0.72 -12.53
N PRO A 64 -6.68 -1.56 -13.11
CA PRO A 64 -7.51 -2.47 -12.33
C PRO A 64 -6.69 -3.46 -11.49
N VAL A 65 -7.21 -3.76 -10.30
CA VAL A 65 -6.65 -4.70 -9.34
C VAL A 65 -7.17 -6.10 -9.60
N THR A 66 -6.25 -7.06 -9.62
CA THR A 66 -6.58 -8.48 -9.80
C THR A 66 -6.56 -9.23 -8.46
N PRO A 67 -7.27 -10.36 -8.34
CA PRO A 67 -7.20 -11.21 -7.14
C PRO A 67 -5.76 -11.58 -6.73
N ALA A 68 -4.91 -11.86 -7.73
CA ALA A 68 -3.51 -12.23 -7.53
C ALA A 68 -2.65 -11.11 -6.92
N MET A 69 -3.02 -9.85 -7.11
CA MET A 69 -2.34 -8.73 -6.46
C MET A 69 -2.62 -8.71 -4.95
N ILE A 70 -3.85 -9.04 -4.54
CA ILE A 70 -4.18 -9.16 -3.12
C ILE A 70 -3.49 -10.40 -2.51
N ASP A 71 -3.41 -11.51 -3.23
CA ASP A 71 -2.64 -12.69 -2.78
C ASP A 71 -1.16 -12.36 -2.54
N GLN A 72 -0.55 -11.55 -3.42
CA GLN A 72 0.82 -11.08 -3.25
C GLN A 72 0.99 -10.21 -1.99
N ALA A 73 0.02 -9.36 -1.69
CA ALA A 73 0.04 -8.53 -0.48
C ALA A 73 -0.09 -9.40 0.77
N GLU A 74 -1.06 -10.30 0.81
CA GLU A 74 -1.27 -11.25 1.91
C GLU A 74 -0.04 -12.11 2.16
N HIS A 75 0.58 -12.64 1.11
CA HIS A 75 1.81 -13.43 1.21
C HIS A 75 2.99 -12.61 1.74
N PHE A 76 3.18 -11.38 1.25
CA PHE A 76 4.25 -10.49 1.72
C PHE A 76 4.14 -10.23 3.23
N PHE A 77 2.95 -9.88 3.73
CA PHE A 77 2.76 -9.61 5.14
C PHE A 77 2.78 -10.87 6.02
N ASN A 78 2.29 -12.00 5.49
CA ASN A 78 2.39 -13.29 6.17
C ASN A 78 3.84 -13.73 6.40
N ALA A 79 4.75 -13.48 5.45
CA ALA A 79 6.18 -13.75 5.61
C ALA A 79 6.84 -12.92 6.74
N HIS A 80 6.18 -11.87 7.21
CA HIS A 80 6.58 -11.05 8.35
C HIS A 80 5.69 -11.27 9.59
N ASP A 81 4.88 -12.33 9.61
CA ASP A 81 3.97 -12.70 10.70
C ASP A 81 2.98 -11.57 11.09
N ILE A 82 2.58 -10.73 10.14
CA ILE A 82 1.56 -9.69 10.35
C ILE A 82 0.41 -9.82 9.34
N ARG A 83 -0.74 -9.24 9.70
CA ARG A 83 -1.91 -9.21 8.81
C ARG A 83 -1.70 -8.14 7.74
N ALA A 84 -2.13 -8.43 6.52
CA ALA A 84 -2.10 -7.45 5.45
C ALA A 84 -3.03 -6.27 5.74
N ALA A 85 -2.51 -5.06 5.55
CA ALA A 85 -3.27 -3.82 5.52
C ALA A 85 -3.07 -3.16 4.15
N ILE A 86 -4.11 -2.52 3.64
CA ILE A 86 -4.11 -1.92 2.30
C ILE A 86 -4.76 -0.54 2.43
N ASP A 87 -4.07 0.50 1.95
CA ASP A 87 -4.68 1.82 1.78
C ASP A 87 -5.58 1.80 0.54
N LEU A 88 -6.83 2.22 0.70
CA LEU A 88 -7.82 2.35 -0.37
C LEU A 88 -8.12 3.83 -0.57
N CYS A 89 -7.70 4.39 -1.70
CA CYS A 89 -8.19 5.68 -2.16
C CYS A 89 -9.61 5.50 -2.73
N PRO A 90 -10.62 6.31 -2.34
CA PRO A 90 -11.96 6.23 -2.91
C PRO A 90 -12.03 6.45 -4.43
N LEU A 91 -10.98 7.03 -5.02
CA LEU A 91 -10.84 7.29 -6.46
C LEU A 91 -9.96 6.27 -7.20
N ALA A 92 -9.48 5.23 -6.50
CA ALA A 92 -8.84 4.08 -7.13
C ALA A 92 -9.82 3.31 -8.02
N ASP A 93 -9.29 2.42 -8.85
CA ASP A 93 -10.12 1.53 -9.65
C ASP A 93 -11.08 0.72 -8.76
N PRO A 94 -12.39 0.66 -9.09
CA PRO A 94 -13.39 -0.03 -8.25
C PRO A 94 -13.10 -1.51 -7.99
N SER A 95 -12.29 -2.15 -8.85
CA SER A 95 -11.85 -3.54 -8.66
C SER A 95 -11.10 -3.75 -7.34
N LEU A 96 -10.39 -2.74 -6.80
CA LEU A 96 -9.75 -2.85 -5.49
C LEU A 96 -10.79 -3.05 -4.40
N ALA A 97 -11.79 -2.16 -4.33
CA ALA A 97 -12.84 -2.24 -3.32
C ALA A 97 -13.63 -3.55 -3.42
N ALA A 98 -13.91 -4.01 -4.64
CA ALA A 98 -14.58 -5.28 -4.88
C ALA A 98 -13.78 -6.49 -4.37
N GLU A 99 -12.46 -6.54 -4.62
CA GLU A 99 -11.61 -7.63 -4.15
C GLU A 99 -11.44 -7.61 -2.62
N LEU A 100 -11.28 -6.43 -2.02
CA LEU A 100 -11.22 -6.28 -0.56
C LEU A 100 -12.52 -6.77 0.10
N GLN A 101 -13.67 -6.37 -0.45
CA GLN A 101 -14.98 -6.83 0.03
C GLN A 101 -15.13 -8.34 -0.08
N ARG A 102 -14.78 -8.94 -1.24
CA ARG A 102 -14.88 -10.39 -1.49
C ARG A 102 -14.07 -11.20 -0.48
N ARG A 103 -12.95 -10.65 0.00
CA ARG A 103 -12.03 -11.28 0.96
C ARG A 103 -12.35 -10.95 2.42
N GLY A 104 -13.37 -10.13 2.69
CA GLY A 104 -13.78 -9.80 4.05
C GLY A 104 -12.87 -8.79 4.76
N TYR A 105 -12.15 -7.94 4.00
CA TYR A 105 -11.44 -6.80 4.59
C TYR A 105 -12.44 -5.84 5.25
N ALA A 106 -12.04 -5.29 6.40
CA ALA A 106 -12.80 -4.28 7.11
C ALA A 106 -12.00 -2.97 7.18
N VAL A 107 -12.71 -1.84 7.17
CA VAL A 107 -12.09 -0.52 7.37
C VAL A 107 -11.56 -0.42 8.79
N ALA A 108 -10.25 -0.19 8.93
CA ALA A 108 -9.60 -0.04 10.23
C ALA A 108 -9.47 1.44 10.65
N LEU A 109 -9.24 2.34 9.69
CA LEU A 109 -9.06 3.78 9.93
C LEU A 109 -9.32 4.58 8.64
N PHE A 110 -9.43 5.89 8.78
CA PHE A 110 -9.44 6.85 7.67
C PHE A 110 -8.18 7.71 7.72
N LYS A 111 -7.50 7.85 6.57
CA LYS A 111 -6.37 8.76 6.37
C LYS A 111 -6.86 9.91 5.50
N HIS A 112 -6.66 11.14 5.96
CA HIS A 112 -7.05 12.35 5.21
C HIS A 112 -5.80 13.06 4.71
N VAL A 113 -5.81 13.43 3.42
CA VAL A 113 -4.79 14.26 2.79
C VAL A 113 -5.46 15.55 2.35
N LEU A 114 -4.95 16.68 2.83
CA LEU A 114 -5.48 18.01 2.53
C LEU A 114 -4.48 18.77 1.66
N PHE A 115 -4.98 19.44 0.63
CA PHE A 115 -4.20 20.25 -0.32
C PHE A 115 -4.83 21.64 -0.41
N ARG A 116 -4.01 22.67 -0.67
CA ARG A 116 -4.44 24.06 -0.88
C ARG A 116 -3.69 24.67 -2.06
#